data_AF-Q4FMQ8-F1
#
_entry.id   AF-Q4FMQ8-F1
#
_cell.length_a   1.000
_cell.length_b   1.000
_cell.length_c   1.000
_cell.angle_alpha   90.00
_cell.angle_beta   90.00
_cell.angle_gamma   90.00
#
_symmetry.space_group_name_H-M   'P 1'
#
loop_
_entity.id
_entity.type
_entity.pdbx_description
1 polymer ?
#
loop_
_entity_poly.entity_id
_entity_poly.type
_entity_poly.pdbx_seq_one_letter_code
_entity_poly.pdbx_strand_id
1 'polypeptide(L)'
;MKKKILIFLFVIICFHAQSIETKIIHNIQDEIITNIDIKNEFKYLVALNNSLKELDQEKILNISNESIIREKIKKIEISKNFKEIKLNEDYSELLLKNIYSRLNLKSINEFEIYLKDYDLKISDIEKKITIDALWNELIIKKYSSKVVINEAVLKEELLKNNKIESKEYQLSEIIFEVKNKEEIEKKYKEVVKSINEIGFENSAATYSFSDSAKIGGDIGWINENSLNNNIRKNISSLKVGEFTKPIILSNGILILKLINIKSSETTIDIENELKKAINYERNRQLNQYSKIYYNKIKKNLDFNG
;
A
#
# COMPACT_ATOMS: atom_id res chain seq x y z
N MET A 1 -81.03 15.13 14.76
CA MET A 1 -79.60 15.49 14.76
C MET A 1 -78.76 14.22 14.82
N LYS A 2 -78.10 13.82 13.72
CA LYS A 2 -77.27 12.60 13.67
C LYS A 2 -75.82 12.97 14.03
N LYS A 3 -75.31 12.47 15.16
CA LYS A 3 -73.88 12.57 15.52
C LYS A 3 -73.09 11.57 14.67
N LYS A 4 -72.22 12.06 13.79
CA LYS A 4 -71.20 11.24 13.12
C LYS A 4 -69.99 11.17 14.05
N ILE A 5 -69.67 9.99 14.54
CA ILE A 5 -68.42 9.71 15.26
C ILE A 5 -67.37 9.44 14.19
N LEU A 6 -66.37 10.32 14.10
CA LEU A 6 -65.20 10.15 13.25
C LEU A 6 -64.19 9.29 14.02
N ILE A 7 -64.07 8.01 13.68
CA ILE A 7 -63.03 7.12 14.21
C ILE A 7 -61.75 7.42 13.42
N PHE A 8 -60.77 8.04 14.08
CA PHE A 8 -59.45 8.25 13.52
C PHE A 8 -58.66 6.94 13.67
N LEU A 9 -58.53 6.18 12.58
CA LEU A 9 -57.72 4.97 12.53
C LEU A 9 -56.24 5.38 12.54
N PHE A 10 -55.59 5.30 13.70
CA PHE A 10 -54.15 5.53 13.83
C PHE A 10 -53.41 4.31 13.25
N VAL A 11 -53.04 4.38 11.97
CA VAL A 11 -52.20 3.38 11.32
C VAL A 11 -50.80 3.50 11.93
N ILE A 12 -50.47 2.61 12.85
CA ILE A 12 -49.10 2.44 13.36
C ILE A 12 -48.28 1.87 12.19
N ILE A 13 -47.61 2.74 11.46
CA ILE A 13 -46.58 2.35 10.49
C ILE A 13 -45.40 1.83 11.33
N CYS A 14 -45.29 0.51 11.47
CA CYS A 14 -44.09 -0.13 11.98
C CYS A 14 -42.96 0.08 10.97
N PHE A 15 -42.30 1.24 11.05
CA PHE A 15 -41.00 1.43 10.42
C PHE A 15 -40.07 0.37 11.00
N HIS A 16 -39.68 -0.61 10.17
CA HIS A 16 -38.63 -1.55 10.52
C HIS A 16 -37.33 -0.75 10.57
N ALA A 17 -37.02 -0.21 11.75
CA ALA A 17 -35.74 0.41 12.02
C ALA A 17 -34.68 -0.69 11.98
N GLN A 18 -34.03 -0.86 10.82
CA GLN A 18 -32.84 -1.69 10.70
C GLN A 18 -31.69 -0.95 11.39
N SER A 19 -31.33 -1.37 12.61
CA SER A 19 -30.12 -0.90 13.25
C SER A 19 -28.92 -1.68 12.72
N ILE A 20 -27.86 -0.98 12.30
CA ILE A 20 -26.57 -1.62 12.05
C ILE A 20 -26.02 -2.06 13.41
N GLU A 21 -25.92 -3.37 13.62
CA GLU A 21 -25.29 -3.93 14.82
C GLU A 21 -23.76 -3.76 14.72
N THR A 22 -23.18 -2.97 15.61
CA THR A 22 -21.72 -2.85 15.74
C THR A 22 -21.18 -4.06 16.50
N LYS A 23 -20.27 -4.81 15.87
CA LYS A 23 -19.61 -5.98 16.45
C LYS A 23 -18.12 -5.74 16.55
N ILE A 24 -17.55 -6.09 17.69
CA ILE A 24 -16.10 -6.19 17.86
C ILE A 24 -15.63 -7.43 17.10
N ILE A 25 -14.68 -7.26 16.19
CA ILE A 25 -14.08 -8.33 15.40
C ILE A 25 -12.69 -8.67 15.93
N HIS A 26 -11.88 -7.66 16.28
CA HIS A 26 -10.58 -7.86 16.92
C HIS A 26 -10.40 -6.92 18.10
N ASN A 27 -9.64 -7.38 19.08
CA ASN A 27 -9.07 -6.53 20.13
C ASN A 27 -7.54 -6.61 20.08
N ILE A 28 -6.87 -5.47 19.90
CA ILE A 28 -5.41 -5.35 19.83
C ILE A 28 -4.95 -4.35 20.89
N GLN A 29 -4.51 -4.85 22.04
CA GLN A 29 -4.26 -4.03 23.24
C GLN A 29 -5.49 -3.18 23.60
N ASP A 30 -5.39 -1.86 23.45
CA ASP A 30 -6.46 -0.90 23.76
C ASP A 30 -7.22 -0.43 22.50
N GLU A 31 -6.90 -0.95 21.31
CA GLU A 31 -7.59 -0.62 20.06
C GLU A 31 -8.55 -1.75 19.66
N ILE A 32 -9.83 -1.38 19.55
CA ILE A 32 -10.89 -2.25 19.05
C ILE A 32 -11.01 -2.07 17.53
N ILE A 33 -11.19 -3.19 16.81
CA ILE A 33 -11.58 -3.20 15.40
C ILE A 33 -12.98 -3.77 15.30
N THR A 34 -13.90 -2.96 14.75
CA THR A 34 -15.29 -3.35 14.55
C THR A 34 -15.57 -3.76 13.11
N ASN A 35 -16.73 -4.39 12.88
CA ASN A 35 -17.25 -4.63 11.53
C ASN A 35 -17.44 -3.33 10.73
N ILE A 36 -17.72 -2.21 11.40
CA ILE A 36 -17.83 -0.89 10.76
C ILE A 36 -16.46 -0.40 10.30
N ASP A 37 -15.41 -0.58 11.10
CA ASP A 37 -14.04 -0.21 10.74
C ASP A 37 -13.57 -0.98 9.49
N ILE A 38 -13.84 -2.29 9.45
CA ILE A 38 -13.52 -3.12 8.29
C ILE A 38 -14.29 -2.67 7.05
N LYS A 39 -15.56 -2.27 7.19
CA LYS A 39 -16.36 -1.75 6.09
C LYS A 39 -15.87 -0.38 5.59
N ASN A 40 -15.36 0.47 6.48
CA ASN A 40 -14.75 1.73 6.09
C ASN A 40 -13.41 1.50 5.39
N GLU A 41 -12.63 0.52 5.85
CA GLU A 41 -11.40 0.09 5.18
C GLU A 41 -11.70 -0.48 3.78
N PHE A 42 -12.77 -1.27 3.64
CA PHE A 42 -13.25 -1.74 2.34
C PHE A 42 -13.48 -0.57 1.38
N LYS A 43 -14.23 0.45 1.80
CA LYS A 43 -14.50 1.63 0.95
C LYS A 43 -13.20 2.32 0.54
N TYR A 44 -12.30 2.51 1.51
CA TYR A 44 -11.00 3.13 1.30
C TYR A 44 -10.16 2.36 0.27
N LEU A 45 -10.02 1.04 0.43
CA LEU A 45 -9.23 0.22 -0.47
C LEU A 45 -9.83 0.19 -1.88
N VAL A 46 -11.15 0.05 -2.00
CA VAL A 46 -11.83 0.04 -3.30
C VAL A 46 -11.72 1.40 -4.00
N ALA A 47 -11.71 2.51 -3.27
CA ALA A 47 -11.50 3.85 -3.81
C ALA A 47 -10.06 4.09 -4.29
N LEU A 48 -9.08 3.39 -3.72
CA LEU A 48 -7.68 3.55 -4.13
C LEU A 48 -7.21 2.50 -5.14
N ASN A 49 -7.88 1.35 -5.18
CA ASN A 49 -7.63 0.28 -6.11
C ASN A 49 -8.95 -0.22 -6.73
N ASN A 50 -9.34 0.39 -7.85
CA ASN A 50 -10.60 0.07 -8.53
C ASN A 50 -10.71 -1.40 -8.98
N SER A 51 -9.58 -2.10 -9.22
CA SER A 51 -9.61 -3.51 -9.64
C SER A 51 -10.14 -4.44 -8.54
N LEU A 52 -10.19 -3.99 -7.28
CA LEU A 52 -10.82 -4.76 -6.20
C LEU A 52 -12.32 -4.97 -6.43
N LYS A 53 -12.99 -4.10 -7.21
CA LYS A 53 -14.43 -4.26 -7.55
C LYS A 53 -14.73 -5.53 -8.35
N GLU A 54 -13.72 -6.13 -8.97
CA GLU A 54 -13.83 -7.37 -9.74
C GLU A 54 -13.86 -8.60 -8.82
N LEU A 55 -13.51 -8.45 -7.55
CA LEU A 55 -13.52 -9.53 -6.56
C LEU A 55 -14.89 -9.68 -5.89
N ASP A 56 -15.12 -10.87 -5.34
CA ASP A 56 -16.23 -11.09 -4.43
C ASP A 56 -16.06 -10.27 -3.15
N GLN A 57 -17.20 -9.83 -2.60
CA GLN A 57 -17.23 -8.96 -1.43
C GLN A 57 -16.52 -9.59 -0.22
N GLU A 58 -16.59 -10.91 -0.05
CA GLU A 58 -15.92 -11.63 1.04
C GLU A 58 -14.40 -11.51 0.95
N LYS A 59 -13.79 -11.71 -0.22
CA LYS A 59 -12.36 -11.48 -0.41
C LYS A 59 -11.94 -10.04 -0.11
N ILE A 60 -12.69 -9.05 -0.57
CA ILE A 60 -12.34 -7.65 -0.29
C ILE A 60 -12.45 -7.37 1.22
N LEU A 61 -13.46 -7.92 1.90
CA LEU A 61 -13.59 -7.82 3.37
C LEU A 61 -12.40 -8.45 4.09
N ASN A 62 -11.90 -9.60 3.62
CA ASN A 62 -10.70 -10.22 4.19
C ASN A 62 -9.44 -9.37 3.99
N ILE A 63 -9.25 -8.81 2.79
CA ILE A 63 -8.16 -7.88 2.49
C ILE A 63 -8.27 -6.64 3.40
N SER A 64 -9.48 -6.10 3.55
CA SER A 64 -9.78 -4.95 4.39
C SER A 64 -9.49 -5.24 5.85
N ASN A 65 -9.85 -6.43 6.34
CA ASN A 65 -9.56 -6.88 7.70
C ASN A 65 -8.04 -6.88 7.98
N GLU A 66 -7.24 -7.47 7.09
CA GLU A 66 -5.79 -7.47 7.25
C GLU A 66 -5.18 -6.07 7.13
N SER A 67 -5.72 -5.22 6.24
CA SER A 67 -5.26 -3.85 6.08
C SER A 67 -5.50 -3.01 7.34
N ILE A 68 -6.70 -3.06 7.91
CA ILE A 68 -7.03 -2.30 9.12
C ILE A 68 -6.24 -2.81 10.33
N ILE A 69 -6.01 -4.12 10.46
CA ILE A 69 -5.11 -4.66 11.50
C ILE A 69 -3.71 -4.07 11.36
N ARG A 70 -3.13 -4.02 10.15
CA ARG A 70 -1.82 -3.40 9.92
C ARG A 70 -1.81 -1.93 10.33
N GLU A 71 -2.82 -1.17 9.92
CA GLU A 71 -2.95 0.24 10.28
C GLU A 71 -3.04 0.45 11.80
N LYS A 72 -3.85 -0.34 12.50
CA LYS A 72 -4.00 -0.24 13.97
C LYS A 72 -2.69 -0.54 14.70
N ILE A 73 -1.94 -1.55 14.27
CA ILE A 73 -0.62 -1.84 14.85
C ILE A 73 0.33 -0.66 14.66
N LYS A 74 0.40 -0.09 13.45
CA LYS A 74 1.22 1.10 13.19
C LYS A 74 0.79 2.27 14.08
N LYS A 75 -0.52 2.52 14.19
CA LYS A 75 -1.10 3.59 15.01
C LYS A 75 -0.73 3.43 16.49
N ILE A 76 -0.88 2.24 17.06
CA ILE A 76 -0.49 1.94 18.45
C ILE A 76 0.97 2.31 18.69
N GLU A 77 1.86 1.91 17.76
CA GLU A 77 3.28 2.18 17.90
C GLU A 77 3.61 3.67 17.73
N ILE A 78 2.96 4.35 16.79
CA ILE A 78 3.13 5.80 16.59
C ILE A 78 2.72 6.57 17.85
N SER A 79 1.57 6.23 18.46
CA SER A 79 1.12 6.86 19.71
C SER A 79 2.12 6.71 20.87
N LYS A 80 2.98 5.68 20.85
CA LYS A 80 4.04 5.47 21.85
C LYS A 80 5.30 6.31 21.58
N ASN A 81 5.52 6.75 20.34
CA ASN A 81 6.77 7.41 19.91
C ASN A 81 6.59 8.88 19.50
N PHE A 82 5.36 9.35 19.29
CA PHE A 82 5.02 10.71 18.89
C PHE A 82 4.03 11.34 19.86
N LYS A 83 4.24 12.62 20.21
CA LYS A 83 3.33 13.38 21.08
C LYS A 83 2.03 13.75 20.38
N GLU A 84 2.13 14.07 19.09
CA GLU A 84 1.01 14.45 18.24
C GLU A 84 1.03 13.63 16.96
N ILE A 85 -0.13 13.17 16.53
CA ILE A 85 -0.33 12.43 15.27
C ILE A 85 -0.78 13.43 14.22
N LYS A 86 0.14 14.26 13.74
CA LYS A 86 -0.11 15.31 12.75
C LYS A 86 1.07 15.45 11.80
N LEU A 87 0.78 15.74 10.53
CA LEU A 87 1.78 16.13 9.54
C LEU A 87 1.81 17.65 9.36
N ASN A 88 2.94 18.15 8.87
CA ASN A 88 3.00 19.47 8.27
C ASN A 88 2.05 19.54 7.04
N GLU A 89 1.40 20.69 6.85
CA GLU A 89 0.37 20.90 5.82
C GLU A 89 0.92 20.69 4.40
N ASP A 90 2.06 21.31 4.06
CA ASP A 90 2.69 21.15 2.74
C ASP A 90 3.01 19.68 2.43
N TYR A 91 3.44 18.92 3.45
CA TYR A 91 3.71 17.49 3.28
C TYR A 91 2.43 16.67 3.11
N SER A 92 1.37 16.99 3.85
CA SER A 92 0.06 16.34 3.68
C SER A 92 -0.50 16.59 2.27
N GLU A 93 -0.42 17.82 1.78
CA GLU A 93 -0.86 18.20 0.44
C GLU A 93 -0.08 17.45 -0.65
N LEU A 94 1.24 17.31 -0.50
CA LEU A 94 2.07 16.52 -1.41
C LEU A 94 1.64 15.06 -1.46
N LEU A 95 1.36 14.44 -0.30
CA LEU A 95 0.91 13.05 -0.22
C LEU A 95 -0.46 12.86 -0.86
N LEU A 96 -1.41 13.75 -0.58
CA LEU A 96 -2.74 13.74 -1.22
C LEU A 96 -2.61 13.88 -2.74
N LYS A 97 -1.75 14.79 -3.21
CA LYS A 97 -1.46 14.97 -4.64
C LYS A 97 -0.94 13.71 -5.29
N ASN A 98 -0.03 13.00 -4.64
CA ASN A 98 0.48 11.74 -5.16
C ASN A 98 -0.62 10.66 -5.28
N ILE A 99 -1.57 10.63 -4.35
CA ILE A 99 -2.70 9.68 -4.39
C ILE A 99 -3.65 10.02 -5.55
N TYR A 100 -4.18 11.25 -5.59
CA TYR A 100 -5.18 11.58 -6.60
C TYR A 100 -4.60 11.57 -8.02
N SER A 101 -3.30 11.91 -8.19
CA SER A 101 -2.65 11.87 -9.50
C SER A 101 -2.54 10.44 -10.04
N ARG A 102 -2.36 9.43 -9.17
CA ARG A 102 -2.37 8.01 -9.56
C ARG A 102 -3.75 7.53 -10.03
N LEU A 103 -4.81 8.14 -9.49
CA LEU A 103 -6.18 7.91 -9.93
C LEU A 103 -6.53 8.70 -11.20
N ASN A 104 -5.55 9.33 -11.85
CA ASN A 104 -5.70 10.21 -13.02
C ASN A 104 -6.59 11.45 -12.76
N LEU A 105 -6.72 11.87 -11.50
CA LEU A 105 -7.41 13.09 -11.10
C LEU A 105 -6.42 14.26 -11.11
N LYS A 106 -6.90 15.46 -11.42
CA LYS A 106 -6.04 16.64 -11.63
C LYS A 106 -5.98 17.57 -10.43
N SER A 107 -6.94 17.49 -9.51
CA SER A 107 -7.06 18.41 -8.39
C SER A 107 -7.63 17.76 -7.13
N ILE A 108 -7.41 18.41 -5.98
CA ILE A 108 -8.01 18.01 -4.71
C ILE A 108 -9.54 18.06 -4.73
N ASN A 109 -10.14 19.00 -5.47
CA ASN A 109 -11.59 19.11 -5.62
C ASN A 109 -12.17 17.93 -6.41
N GLU A 110 -11.50 17.52 -7.50
CA GLU A 110 -11.88 16.30 -8.23
C GLU A 110 -11.76 15.07 -7.33
N PHE A 111 -10.72 15.01 -6.49
CA PHE A 111 -10.56 13.92 -5.53
C PHE A 111 -11.66 13.90 -4.48
N GLU A 112 -12.04 15.05 -3.92
CA GLU A 112 -13.14 15.13 -2.97
C GLU A 112 -14.47 14.69 -3.58
N ILE A 113 -14.75 15.07 -4.83
CA ILE A 113 -15.94 14.62 -5.56
C ILE A 113 -15.89 13.10 -5.77
N TYR A 114 -14.75 12.58 -6.24
CA TYR A 114 -14.54 11.14 -6.44
C TYR A 114 -14.77 10.32 -5.16
N LEU A 115 -14.29 10.78 -4.00
CA LEU A 115 -14.44 10.07 -2.74
C LEU A 115 -15.89 9.98 -2.25
N LYS A 116 -16.77 10.92 -2.66
CA LYS A 116 -18.20 10.88 -2.31
C LYS A 116 -18.90 9.65 -2.86
N ASP A 117 -18.47 9.14 -4.02
CA ASP A 117 -19.00 7.91 -4.61
C ASP A 117 -18.74 6.67 -3.73
N TYR A 118 -17.77 6.77 -2.82
CA TYR A 118 -17.40 5.71 -1.87
C TYR A 118 -17.83 6.01 -0.43
N ASP A 119 -18.58 7.10 -0.20
CA ASP A 119 -18.94 7.57 1.15
C ASP A 119 -17.69 7.79 2.03
N LEU A 120 -16.70 8.46 1.45
CA LEU A 120 -15.43 8.86 2.10
C LEU A 120 -15.23 10.38 2.02
N LYS A 121 -14.46 10.91 2.96
CA LYS A 121 -14.00 12.31 2.97
C LYS A 121 -12.49 12.38 2.80
N ILE A 122 -11.99 13.54 2.37
CA ILE A 122 -10.54 13.82 2.33
C ILE A 122 -9.90 13.57 3.70
N SER A 123 -10.57 13.96 4.79
CA SER A 123 -10.07 13.75 6.15
C SER A 123 -9.94 12.27 6.55
N ASP A 124 -10.65 11.36 5.89
CA ASP A 124 -10.47 9.92 6.10
C ASP A 124 -9.19 9.43 5.42
N ILE A 125 -8.83 9.99 4.27
CA ILE A 125 -7.56 9.73 3.57
C ILE A 125 -6.39 10.34 4.36
N GLU A 126 -6.53 11.58 4.81
CA GLU A 126 -5.51 12.31 5.59
C GLU A 126 -5.08 11.56 6.85
N LYS A 127 -6.04 10.98 7.59
CA LYS A 127 -5.74 10.14 8.77
C LYS A 127 -4.85 8.95 8.41
N LYS A 128 -5.14 8.28 7.30
CA LYS A 128 -4.43 7.08 6.85
C LYS A 128 -3.02 7.39 6.37
N ILE A 129 -2.88 8.42 5.54
CA ILE A 129 -1.55 8.85 5.07
C ILE A 129 -0.71 9.42 6.21
N THR A 130 -1.32 10.05 7.22
CA THR A 130 -0.62 10.52 8.42
C THR A 130 -0.01 9.35 9.19
N ILE A 131 -0.76 8.26 9.37
CA ILE A 131 -0.24 7.04 10.02
C ILE A 131 0.93 6.46 9.20
N ASP A 132 0.79 6.32 7.89
CA ASP A 132 1.86 5.77 7.04
C ASP A 132 3.11 6.67 7.01
N ALA A 133 2.93 8.00 6.97
CA ALA A 133 4.02 8.96 6.99
C ALA A 133 4.78 8.98 8.31
N LEU A 134 4.08 9.02 9.45
CA LEU A 134 4.70 8.96 10.77
C LEU A 134 5.36 7.61 11.04
N TRP A 135 4.80 6.54 10.49
CA TRP A 135 5.45 5.24 10.49
C TRP A 135 6.80 5.31 9.75
N ASN A 136 6.82 5.86 8.54
CA ASN A 136 8.06 6.02 7.77
C ASN A 136 9.10 6.89 8.51
N GLU A 137 8.67 7.99 9.12
CA GLU A 137 9.53 8.83 9.96
C GLU A 137 10.10 8.04 11.13
N LEU A 138 9.28 7.23 11.82
CA LEU A 138 9.72 6.38 12.92
C LEU A 138 10.80 5.39 12.49
N ILE A 139 10.62 4.77 11.33
CA ILE A 139 11.58 3.80 10.79
C ILE A 139 12.89 4.50 10.43
N ILE A 140 12.83 5.65 9.76
CA ILE A 140 14.03 6.46 9.45
C ILE A 140 14.78 6.82 10.75
N LYS A 141 14.06 7.28 11.77
CA LYS A 141 14.63 7.65 13.07
C LYS A 141 15.31 6.46 13.76
N LYS A 142 14.74 5.26 13.68
CA LYS A 142 15.26 4.05 14.35
C LYS A 142 16.39 3.35 13.57
N TYR A 143 16.38 3.43 12.24
CA TYR A 143 17.18 2.54 11.39
C TYR A 143 18.07 3.25 10.35
N SER A 144 18.01 4.58 10.21
CA SER A 144 18.86 5.32 9.27
C SER A 144 20.35 5.02 9.45
N SER A 145 20.82 4.88 10.69
CA SER A 145 22.21 4.51 11.01
C SER A 145 22.59 3.07 10.66
N LYS A 146 21.62 2.18 10.41
CA LYS A 146 21.83 0.79 9.98
C LYS A 146 21.76 0.61 8.47
N VAL A 147 21.43 1.66 7.73
CA VAL A 147 21.43 1.64 6.27
C VAL A 147 22.87 1.81 5.79
N VAL A 148 23.37 0.84 5.04
CA VAL A 148 24.73 0.86 4.49
C VAL A 148 24.62 0.88 2.97
N ILE A 149 25.07 1.97 2.35
CA ILE A 149 25.03 2.16 0.90
C ILE A 149 26.45 2.27 0.40
N ASN A 150 26.85 1.37 -0.49
CA ASN A 150 28.16 1.44 -1.14
C ASN A 150 28.06 2.33 -2.38
N GLU A 151 28.24 3.64 -2.18
CA GLU A 151 28.15 4.63 -3.25
C GLU A 151 29.18 4.41 -4.37
N ALA A 152 30.38 3.91 -4.03
CA ALA A 152 31.41 3.60 -5.00
C ALA A 152 30.96 2.49 -5.96
N VAL A 153 30.34 1.42 -5.43
CA VAL A 153 29.76 0.34 -6.25
C VAL A 153 28.62 0.85 -7.11
N LEU A 154 27.71 1.67 -6.55
CA LEU A 154 26.61 2.24 -7.34
C LEU A 154 27.14 3.13 -8.48
N LYS A 155 28.15 3.96 -8.20
CA LYS A 155 28.78 4.82 -9.21
C LYS A 155 29.50 3.99 -10.27
N GLU A 156 30.21 2.94 -9.89
CA GLU A 156 30.87 2.02 -10.83
C GLU A 156 29.83 1.31 -11.73
N GLU A 157 28.70 0.87 -11.17
CA GLU A 157 27.59 0.28 -11.93
C GLU A 157 26.97 1.26 -12.93
N LEU A 158 26.85 2.55 -12.56
CA LEU A 158 26.39 3.61 -13.47
C LEU A 158 27.40 3.84 -14.60
N LEU A 159 28.70 3.93 -14.29
CA LEU A 159 29.76 4.16 -15.28
C LEU A 159 29.96 2.98 -16.23
N LYS A 160 29.72 1.73 -15.79
CA LYS A 160 29.74 0.56 -16.67
C LYS A 160 28.61 0.59 -17.71
N ASN A 161 27.51 1.27 -17.38
CA ASN A 161 26.36 1.43 -18.27
C ASN A 161 26.52 2.70 -19.11
N ASN A 162 27.45 2.68 -20.07
CA ASN A 162 27.71 3.74 -21.07
C ASN A 162 26.53 3.97 -22.07
N LYS A 163 25.30 3.59 -21.73
CA LYS A 163 24.17 3.78 -22.65
C LYS A 163 23.79 5.25 -22.66
N ILE A 164 23.72 5.84 -23.85
CA ILE A 164 23.17 7.19 -24.11
C ILE A 164 21.63 7.20 -23.90
N GLU A 165 21.02 6.03 -23.80
CA GLU A 165 19.59 5.87 -23.51
C GLU A 165 19.31 5.71 -22.02
N SER A 166 18.51 6.62 -21.48
CA SER A 166 17.85 6.45 -20.18
C SER A 166 16.56 5.66 -20.39
N LYS A 167 16.46 4.48 -19.78
CA LYS A 167 15.22 3.68 -19.73
C LYS A 167 14.53 3.87 -18.40
N GLU A 168 13.22 4.08 -18.43
CA GLU A 168 12.38 4.07 -17.24
C GLU A 168 11.35 2.95 -17.37
N TYR A 169 11.15 2.23 -16.27
CA TYR A 169 10.18 1.16 -16.15
C TYR A 169 9.05 1.61 -15.24
N GLN A 170 7.81 1.48 -15.70
CA GLN A 170 6.65 1.56 -14.82
C GLN A 170 6.45 0.18 -14.18
N LEU A 171 6.53 0.10 -12.86
CA LEU A 171 6.56 -1.18 -12.13
C LEU A 171 5.44 -1.26 -11.08
N SER A 172 4.97 -2.49 -10.86
CA SER A 172 4.22 -2.86 -9.67
C SER A 172 4.97 -3.95 -8.91
N GLU A 173 4.79 -4.03 -7.59
CA GLU A 173 5.45 -5.00 -6.73
C GLU A 173 4.48 -5.82 -5.88
N ILE A 174 4.88 -7.05 -5.57
CA ILE A 174 4.34 -7.85 -4.48
C ILE A 174 5.52 -8.29 -3.63
N ILE A 175 5.48 -7.97 -2.34
CA ILE A 175 6.47 -8.39 -1.37
C ILE A 175 5.82 -9.28 -0.32
N PHE A 176 6.23 -10.54 -0.25
CA PHE A 176 5.71 -11.51 0.71
C PHE A 176 6.82 -12.22 1.49
N GLU A 177 6.45 -12.86 2.59
CA GLU A 177 7.36 -13.58 3.47
C GLU A 177 7.24 -15.09 3.32
N VAL A 178 8.32 -15.77 3.67
CA VAL A 178 8.38 -17.22 3.82
C VAL A 178 9.15 -17.56 5.09
N LYS A 179 8.83 -18.69 5.73
CA LYS A 179 9.51 -19.07 6.99
C LYS A 179 10.91 -19.61 6.75
N ASN A 180 11.13 -20.24 5.61
CA ASN A 180 12.38 -20.87 5.20
C ASN A 180 12.53 -20.84 3.67
N LYS A 181 13.71 -21.23 3.16
CA LYS A 181 14.00 -21.22 1.72
C LYS A 181 13.16 -22.24 0.94
N GLU A 182 12.77 -23.35 1.56
CA GLU A 182 12.00 -24.42 0.93
C GLU A 182 10.57 -23.97 0.60
N GLU A 183 10.02 -23.03 1.39
CA GLU A 183 8.70 -22.44 1.17
C GLU A 183 8.65 -21.40 0.04
N ILE A 184 9.79 -20.89 -0.44
CA ILE A 184 9.85 -19.84 -1.48
C ILE A 184 9.05 -20.27 -2.71
N GLU A 185 9.38 -21.43 -3.27
CA GLU A 185 8.73 -21.93 -4.49
C GLU A 185 7.25 -22.24 -4.26
N LYS A 186 6.89 -22.74 -3.08
CA LYS A 186 5.50 -23.03 -2.74
C LYS A 186 4.67 -21.75 -2.68
N LYS A 187 5.14 -20.73 -1.94
CA LYS A 187 4.43 -19.47 -1.79
C LYS A 187 4.42 -18.67 -3.09
N TYR A 188 5.52 -18.69 -3.84
CA TYR A 188 5.57 -18.10 -5.18
C TYR A 188 4.49 -18.69 -6.10
N LYS A 189 4.34 -20.02 -6.15
CA LYS A 189 3.28 -20.67 -6.96
C LYS A 189 1.88 -20.27 -6.53
N GLU A 190 1.64 -20.11 -5.23
CA GLU A 190 0.36 -19.60 -4.69
C GLU A 190 0.08 -18.18 -5.16
N VAL A 191 1.07 -17.29 -5.08
CA VAL A 191 0.95 -15.90 -5.54
C VAL A 191 0.76 -15.85 -7.07
N VAL A 192 1.50 -16.64 -7.84
CA VAL A 192 1.32 -16.74 -9.31
C VAL A 192 -0.07 -17.23 -9.68
N LYS A 193 -0.59 -18.24 -8.96
CA LYS A 193 -1.96 -18.72 -9.15
C LYS A 193 -2.96 -17.58 -8.92
N SER A 194 -2.80 -16.83 -7.83
CA SER A 194 -3.63 -15.65 -7.57
C SER A 194 -3.50 -14.59 -8.66
N ILE A 195 -2.29 -14.28 -9.13
CA ILE A 195 -2.07 -13.29 -10.19
C ILE A 195 -2.86 -13.68 -11.46
N ASN A 196 -2.87 -14.97 -11.79
CA ASN A 196 -3.61 -15.47 -12.95
C ASN A 196 -5.13 -15.46 -12.76
N GLU A 197 -5.62 -15.63 -11.53
CA GLU A 197 -7.07 -15.69 -11.23
C GLU A 197 -7.70 -14.32 -11.03
N ILE A 198 -7.02 -13.41 -10.33
CA ILE A 198 -7.57 -12.12 -9.90
C ILE A 198 -6.76 -10.90 -10.35
N GLY A 199 -5.67 -11.11 -11.10
CA GLY A 199 -4.78 -10.05 -11.54
C GLY A 199 -3.70 -9.69 -10.52
N PHE A 200 -2.68 -8.97 -11.00
CA PHE A 200 -1.51 -8.59 -10.19
C PHE A 200 -1.87 -7.59 -9.08
N GLU A 201 -2.71 -6.60 -9.39
CA GLU A 201 -3.10 -5.54 -8.44
C GLU A 201 -3.84 -6.10 -7.23
N ASN A 202 -4.85 -6.93 -7.47
CA ASN A 202 -5.60 -7.60 -6.41
C ASN A 202 -4.74 -8.60 -5.62
N SER A 203 -3.80 -9.27 -6.30
CA SER A 203 -2.82 -10.13 -5.63
C SER A 203 -1.86 -9.33 -4.75
N ALA A 204 -1.47 -8.12 -5.16
CA ALA A 204 -0.67 -7.22 -4.34
C ALA A 204 -1.44 -6.80 -3.08
N ALA A 205 -2.71 -6.43 -3.20
CA ALA A 205 -3.57 -6.10 -2.06
C ALA A 205 -3.73 -7.27 -1.08
N THR A 206 -3.75 -8.51 -1.61
CA THR A 206 -3.95 -9.74 -0.81
C THR A 206 -2.67 -10.20 -0.10
N TYR A 207 -1.55 -10.26 -0.82
CA TYR A 207 -0.33 -10.93 -0.35
C TYR A 207 0.78 -9.97 0.06
N SER A 208 0.79 -8.76 -0.50
CA SER A 208 1.90 -7.85 -0.26
C SER A 208 1.79 -7.21 1.12
N PHE A 209 2.92 -7.17 1.83
CA PHE A 209 3.01 -6.43 3.09
C PHE A 209 3.52 -4.99 2.90
N SER A 210 3.87 -4.59 1.67
CA SER A 210 4.31 -3.24 1.34
C SER A 210 3.16 -2.23 1.43
N ASP A 211 3.47 -0.95 1.63
CA ASP A 211 2.45 0.11 1.63
C ASP A 211 1.79 0.29 0.25
N SER A 212 2.50 -0.08 -0.82
CA SER A 212 1.98 -0.11 -2.19
C SER A 212 0.82 -1.11 -2.37
N ALA A 213 0.63 -2.09 -1.46
CA ALA A 213 -0.47 -3.06 -1.52
C ALA A 213 -1.87 -2.39 -1.64
N LYS A 214 -2.05 -1.24 -0.96
CA LYS A 214 -3.33 -0.48 -0.95
C LYS A 214 -3.70 0.09 -2.33
N ILE A 215 -2.72 0.25 -3.21
CA ILE A 215 -2.84 0.80 -4.56
C ILE A 215 -2.42 -0.21 -5.63
N GLY A 216 -2.70 -1.50 -5.40
CA GLY A 216 -2.42 -2.55 -6.37
C GLY A 216 -0.93 -2.86 -6.58
N GLY A 217 -0.07 -2.47 -5.64
CA GLY A 217 1.38 -2.65 -5.73
C GLY A 217 2.08 -1.63 -6.63
N ASP A 218 1.40 -0.61 -7.14
CA ASP A 218 2.02 0.40 -8.01
C ASP A 218 3.14 1.17 -7.29
N ILE A 219 4.34 1.14 -7.88
CA ILE A 219 5.53 1.89 -7.44
C ILE A 219 5.98 2.93 -8.47
N GLY A 220 5.22 3.12 -9.54
CA GLY A 220 5.41 4.17 -10.54
C GLY A 220 6.59 3.92 -11.47
N TRP A 221 7.09 5.02 -12.06
CA TRP A 221 8.22 5.01 -12.97
C TRP A 221 9.54 5.01 -12.21
N ILE A 222 10.39 4.04 -12.52
CA ILE A 222 11.72 3.88 -11.92
C ILE A 222 12.75 3.84 -13.04
N ASN A 223 13.78 4.68 -12.91
CA ASN A 223 14.90 4.69 -13.86
C ASN A 223 15.70 3.38 -13.73
N GLU A 224 15.97 2.73 -14.86
CA GLU A 224 16.82 1.53 -14.97
C GLU A 224 18.14 1.72 -14.21
N ASN A 225 18.75 2.89 -14.31
CA ASN A 225 20.03 3.23 -13.70
C ASN A 225 19.99 3.30 -12.18
N SER A 226 18.82 3.57 -11.60
CA SER A 226 18.63 3.57 -10.15
C SER A 226 18.48 2.17 -9.55
N LEU A 227 18.28 1.14 -10.38
CA LEU A 227 18.11 -0.23 -9.93
C LEU A 227 19.45 -0.95 -9.79
N ASN A 228 19.64 -1.70 -8.70
CA ASN A 228 20.79 -2.60 -8.62
C ASN A 228 20.78 -3.66 -9.73
N ASN A 229 21.96 -4.21 -9.99
CA ASN A 229 22.18 -5.13 -11.10
C ASN A 229 21.31 -6.42 -11.04
N ASN A 230 20.97 -6.90 -9.83
CA ASN A 230 20.13 -8.08 -9.68
C ASN A 230 18.68 -7.82 -10.14
N ILE A 231 18.09 -6.70 -9.70
CA ILE A 231 16.73 -6.31 -10.09
C ILE A 231 16.69 -5.98 -11.59
N ARG A 232 17.68 -5.22 -12.07
CA ARG A 232 17.79 -4.84 -13.49
C ARG A 232 17.80 -6.04 -14.42
N LYS A 233 18.60 -7.06 -14.11
CA LYS A 233 18.66 -8.30 -14.90
C LYS A 233 17.30 -8.99 -14.98
N ASN A 234 16.59 -9.08 -13.86
CA ASN A 234 15.27 -9.71 -13.81
C ASN A 234 14.20 -8.94 -14.60
N ILE A 235 14.27 -7.61 -14.65
CA ILE A 235 13.30 -6.78 -15.41
C ILE A 235 13.66 -6.71 -16.89
N SER A 236 14.95 -6.64 -17.22
CA SER A 236 15.44 -6.42 -18.59
C SER A 236 15.00 -7.49 -19.60
N SER A 237 14.67 -8.69 -19.12
CA SER A 237 14.16 -9.79 -19.92
C SER A 237 12.63 -9.83 -20.04
N LEU A 238 11.91 -8.98 -19.31
CA LEU A 238 10.44 -8.98 -19.29
C LEU A 238 9.88 -8.21 -20.49
N LYS A 239 8.76 -8.72 -21.01
CA LYS A 239 7.85 -7.96 -21.86
C LYS A 239 6.86 -7.18 -20.99
N VAL A 240 6.30 -6.11 -21.55
CA VAL A 240 5.21 -5.39 -20.92
C VAL A 240 4.06 -6.35 -20.59
N GLY A 241 3.59 -6.31 -19.35
CA GLY A 241 2.59 -7.19 -18.78
C GLY A 241 3.15 -8.39 -18.00
N GLU A 242 4.41 -8.78 -18.24
CA GLU A 242 5.05 -9.90 -17.56
C GLU A 242 5.56 -9.51 -16.16
N PHE A 243 5.78 -10.52 -15.33
CA PHE A 243 6.33 -10.36 -13.99
C PHE A 243 7.52 -11.30 -13.73
N THR A 244 8.37 -10.93 -12.79
CA THR A 244 9.63 -11.64 -12.51
C THR A 244 9.39 -12.98 -11.81
N LYS A 245 10.38 -13.86 -11.92
CA LYS A 245 10.61 -14.95 -10.94
C LYS A 245 10.83 -14.37 -9.52
N PRO A 246 10.74 -15.18 -8.45
CA PRO A 246 10.93 -14.68 -7.09
C PRO A 246 12.35 -14.12 -6.91
N ILE A 247 12.43 -12.83 -6.59
CA ILE A 247 13.68 -12.15 -6.27
C ILE A 247 13.87 -12.22 -4.76
N ILE A 248 14.89 -12.95 -4.32
CA ILE A 248 15.21 -13.10 -2.90
C ILE A 248 15.77 -11.77 -2.37
N LEU A 249 15.07 -11.19 -1.40
CA LEU A 249 15.54 -10.08 -0.60
C LEU A 249 16.04 -10.58 0.76
N SER A 250 16.78 -9.74 1.49
CA SER A 250 17.30 -10.07 2.81
C SER A 250 16.22 -10.50 3.83
N ASN A 251 14.97 -10.07 3.62
CA ASN A 251 13.86 -10.28 4.56
C ASN A 251 12.51 -10.45 3.84
N GLY A 252 12.49 -11.03 2.65
CA GLY A 252 11.26 -11.28 1.91
C GLY A 252 11.53 -11.74 0.48
N ILE A 253 10.46 -11.97 -0.26
CA ILE A 253 10.48 -12.32 -1.67
C ILE A 253 9.75 -11.23 -2.43
N LEU A 254 10.40 -10.71 -3.47
CA LEU A 254 9.86 -9.68 -4.35
C LEU A 254 9.47 -10.28 -5.70
N ILE A 255 8.27 -9.95 -6.16
CA ILE A 255 7.84 -10.11 -7.54
C ILE A 255 7.62 -8.70 -8.11
N LEU A 256 8.20 -8.41 -9.27
CA LEU A 256 7.96 -7.17 -10.00
C LEU A 256 7.20 -7.45 -11.28
N LYS A 257 6.18 -6.65 -11.58
CA LYS A 257 5.50 -6.63 -12.88
C LYS A 257 5.94 -5.41 -13.68
N LEU A 258 6.27 -5.63 -14.95
CA LEU A 258 6.53 -4.55 -15.89
C LEU A 258 5.20 -4.05 -16.47
N ILE A 259 4.76 -2.86 -16.06
CA ILE A 259 3.54 -2.24 -16.59
C ILE A 259 3.82 -1.55 -17.92
N ASN A 260 4.94 -0.83 -18.01
CA ASN A 260 5.30 -0.08 -19.21
C ASN A 260 6.80 0.21 -19.23
N ILE A 261 7.35 0.51 -20.40
CA ILE A 261 8.75 0.89 -20.58
C ILE A 261 8.82 2.10 -21.51
N LYS A 262 9.66 3.06 -21.17
CA LYS A 262 10.01 4.16 -22.07
C LYS A 262 11.51 4.32 -22.13
N SER A 263 12.01 4.65 -23.31
CA SER A 263 13.41 4.98 -23.56
C SER A 263 13.50 6.43 -24.04
N SER A 264 14.52 7.14 -23.57
CA SER A 264 14.83 8.50 -24.00
C SER A 264 16.32 8.63 -24.25
N GLU A 265 16.68 9.19 -25.40
CA GLU A 265 18.05 9.60 -25.68
C GLU A 265 18.30 10.91 -24.94
N THR A 266 18.99 10.83 -23.81
CA THR A 266 19.32 11.99 -22.98
C THR A 266 20.75 11.87 -22.49
N THR A 267 21.46 12.99 -22.42
CA THR A 267 22.77 13.02 -21.77
C THR A 267 22.58 12.70 -20.30
N ILE A 268 23.09 11.54 -19.87
CA ILE A 268 22.97 11.07 -18.50
C ILE A 268 23.80 11.98 -17.59
N ASP A 269 23.12 12.69 -16.69
CA ASP A 269 23.76 13.32 -15.54
C ASP A 269 24.05 12.25 -14.49
N ILE A 270 25.31 11.81 -14.44
CA ILE A 270 25.78 10.74 -13.55
C ILE A 270 25.55 11.10 -12.08
N GLU A 271 25.67 12.38 -11.70
CA GLU A 271 25.47 12.78 -10.29
C GLU A 271 24.01 12.67 -9.89
N ASN A 272 23.10 13.11 -10.76
CA ASN A 272 21.66 12.99 -10.51
C ASN A 272 21.21 11.53 -10.50
N GLU A 273 21.71 10.69 -11.42
CA GLU A 273 21.40 9.25 -11.40
C GLU A 273 21.99 8.54 -10.18
N LEU A 274 23.18 8.93 -9.72
CA LEU A 274 23.75 8.41 -8.48
C LEU A 274 22.88 8.77 -7.27
N LYS A 275 22.40 10.01 -7.16
CA LYS A 275 21.46 10.41 -6.09
C LYS A 275 20.18 9.58 -6.12
N LYS A 276 19.61 9.34 -7.30
CA LYS A 276 18.41 8.49 -7.45
C LYS A 276 18.70 7.04 -7.03
N ALA A 277 19.82 6.47 -7.46
CA ALA A 277 20.24 5.12 -7.08
C ALA A 277 20.45 4.98 -5.56
N ILE A 278 21.11 5.97 -4.94
CA ILE A 278 21.30 6.02 -3.49
C ILE A 278 19.94 6.08 -2.77
N ASN A 279 19.03 6.94 -3.22
CA ASN A 279 17.70 7.06 -2.63
C ASN A 279 16.88 5.77 -2.79
N TYR A 280 16.95 5.13 -3.96
CA TYR A 280 16.30 3.84 -4.20
C TYR A 280 16.81 2.76 -3.25
N GLU A 281 18.13 2.58 -3.14
CA GLU A 281 18.72 1.58 -2.25
C GLU A 281 18.46 1.90 -0.77
N ARG A 282 18.47 3.19 -0.38
CA ARG A 282 18.09 3.63 0.96
C ARG A 282 16.65 3.23 1.29
N ASN A 283 15.70 3.60 0.42
CA ASN A 283 14.29 3.31 0.61
C ASN A 283 14.02 1.81 0.64
N ARG A 284 14.69 1.05 -0.23
CA ARG A 284 14.65 -0.41 -0.21
C ARG A 284 15.07 -0.95 1.15
N GLN A 285 16.24 -0.59 1.68
CA GLN A 285 16.70 -1.06 2.99
C GLN A 285 15.80 -0.59 4.15
N LEU A 286 15.29 0.64 4.10
CA LEU A 286 14.35 1.14 5.12
C LEU A 286 13.01 0.38 5.09
N ASN A 287 12.48 0.05 3.91
CA ASN A 287 11.28 -0.79 3.79
C ASN A 287 11.51 -2.18 4.40
N GLN A 288 12.74 -2.71 4.28
CA GLN A 288 13.11 -3.96 4.96
C GLN A 288 13.05 -3.81 6.50
N TYR A 289 13.67 -2.76 7.04
CA TYR A 289 13.62 -2.50 8.48
C TYR A 289 12.22 -2.18 8.99
N SER A 290 11.41 -1.46 8.21
CA SER A 290 10.00 -1.18 8.46
C SER A 290 9.23 -2.45 8.74
N LYS A 291 9.40 -3.45 7.87
CA LYS A 291 8.77 -4.76 8.02
C LYS A 291 9.28 -5.53 9.24
N ILE A 292 10.60 -5.57 9.47
CA ILE A 292 11.18 -6.25 10.63
C ILE A 292 10.61 -5.65 11.93
N TYR A 293 10.51 -4.33 11.98
CA TYR A 293 9.97 -3.63 13.12
C TYR A 293 8.48 -3.90 13.31
N TYR A 294 7.70 -3.83 12.23
CA TYR A 294 6.27 -4.17 12.24
C TYR A 294 6.04 -5.60 12.77
N ASN A 295 6.78 -6.59 12.27
CA ASN A 295 6.63 -7.98 12.71
C ASN A 295 7.03 -8.17 14.18
N LYS A 296 8.09 -7.49 14.64
CA LYS A 296 8.49 -7.50 16.05
C LYS A 296 7.37 -6.96 16.94
N ILE A 297 6.72 -5.87 16.52
CA ILE A 297 5.58 -5.30 17.25
C ILE A 297 4.41 -6.26 17.21
N LYS A 298 3.99 -6.73 16.02
CA LYS A 298 2.87 -7.66 15.85
C LYS A 298 3.00 -8.89 16.76
N LYS A 299 4.20 -9.45 16.90
CA LYS A 299 4.45 -10.60 17.79
C LYS A 299 4.29 -10.28 19.29
N ASN A 300 4.54 -9.04 19.67
CA ASN A 300 4.46 -8.57 21.06
C ASN A 300 3.09 -8.00 21.42
N LEU A 301 2.15 -7.93 20.47
CA LEU A 301 0.78 -7.51 20.71
C LEU A 301 -0.05 -8.76 20.99
N ASP A 302 -0.79 -8.74 22.10
CA ASP A 302 -1.77 -9.78 22.40
C ASP A 302 -2.93 -9.63 21.41
N PHE A 303 -3.09 -10.61 20.53
CA PHE A 303 -4.25 -10.73 19.65
C PHE A 303 -5.25 -11.64 20.34
N ASN A 304 -6.30 -11.04 20.90
CA ASN A 304 -7.46 -11.78 21.39
C ASN A 304 -8.61 -11.52 20.42
N GLY A 305 -8.92 -12.53 19.60
CA GLY A 305 -9.98 -12.53 18.59
C GLY A 305 -10.35 -13.95 18.22
#